data_AF-A0A7J4RV10-F1
#
_entry.id   AF-A0A7J4RV10-F1
#
_cell.length_a   1.000
_cell.length_b   1.000
_cell.length_c   1.000
_cell.angle_alpha   90.00
_cell.angle_beta   90.00
_cell.angle_gamma   90.00
#
_symmetry.space_group_name_H-M   'P 1'
#
loop_
_entity.id
_entity.type
_entity.pdbx_description
1 polymer ?
#
loop_
_entity_poly.entity_id
_entity_poly.type
_entity_poly.pdbx_seq_one_letter_code
_entity_poly.pdbx_strand_id
1 'polypeptide(L)'
;MSRSFKSAKTALKDTNSIADSLSETIRNDFKKNITGLDDALNQRMTEAEKAILESSKAREAMVAGIGSMKKAVEKAQRKFSKNNNLEELRNTMVEVYTDINRLKLANEKISSDISLVLHPNMSAVEAVERFASDLQRFAGTWERIARDIDQSITDLCDDQTPSELIDLENYISNQGFDKLVGDLVNFESE
;
A
#
# COMPACT_ATOMS: atom_id res chain seq x y z
N MET A 1 44.65 21.55 -3.85
CA MET A 1 43.81 22.72 -4.21
C MET A 1 42.70 22.81 -3.18
N SER A 2 42.81 23.71 -2.21
CA SER A 2 41.80 23.89 -1.17
C SER A 2 40.47 24.33 -1.79
N ARG A 3 39.35 23.83 -1.28
CA ARG A 3 38.02 24.26 -1.75
C ARG A 3 37.78 25.70 -1.31
N SER A 4 37.48 26.58 -2.26
CA SER A 4 37.06 27.94 -1.93
C SER A 4 35.78 27.91 -1.10
N PHE A 5 35.61 28.87 -0.18
CA PHE A 5 34.37 29.06 0.58
C PHE A 5 33.13 29.09 -0.32
N LYS A 6 33.24 29.71 -1.50
CA LYS A 6 32.14 29.77 -2.47
C LYS A 6 31.77 28.40 -3.02
N SER A 7 32.76 27.55 -3.30
CA SER A 7 32.55 26.17 -3.75
C SER A 7 31.88 25.31 -2.67
N ALA A 8 32.35 25.42 -1.43
CA ALA A 8 31.75 24.71 -0.29
C ALA A 8 30.29 25.15 -0.06
N LYS A 9 30.01 26.46 -0.14
CA LYS A 9 28.65 27.01 0.00
C LYS A 9 27.70 26.48 -1.08
N THR A 10 28.16 26.38 -2.33
CA THR A 10 27.34 25.81 -3.42
C THR A 10 27.07 24.33 -3.18
N ALA A 11 28.09 23.54 -2.85
CA ALA A 11 27.93 22.12 -2.59
C ALA A 11 27.00 21.83 -1.40
N LEU A 12 27.07 22.64 -0.32
CA LEU A 12 26.11 22.55 0.80
C LEU A 12 24.66 22.80 0.36
N LYS A 13 24.45 23.76 -0.56
CA LYS A 13 23.13 24.03 -1.12
C LYS A 13 22.62 22.82 -1.93
N ASP A 14 23.50 22.19 -2.69
CA ASP A 14 23.17 21.01 -3.48
C ASP A 14 22.82 19.82 -2.57
N THR A 15 23.61 19.58 -1.51
CA THR A 15 23.30 18.58 -0.47
C THR A 15 21.95 18.84 0.18
N ASN A 16 21.63 20.09 0.50
CA ASN A 16 20.32 20.45 1.06
C ASN A 16 19.18 20.13 0.08
N SER A 17 19.38 20.37 -1.21
CA SER A 17 18.41 20.01 -2.24
C SER A 17 18.20 18.49 -2.33
N ILE A 18 19.22 17.67 -2.11
CA ILE A 18 19.10 16.21 -2.04
C ILE A 18 18.26 15.81 -0.82
N ALA A 19 18.50 16.42 0.34
CA ALA A 19 17.72 16.17 1.56
C ALA A 19 16.24 16.56 1.42
N ASP A 20 15.96 17.69 0.76
CA ASP A 20 14.60 18.11 0.43
C ASP A 20 13.92 17.09 -0.51
N SER A 21 14.64 16.63 -1.53
CA SER A 21 14.15 15.61 -2.47
C SER A 21 13.87 14.26 -1.80
N LEU A 22 14.72 13.83 -0.86
CA LEU A 22 14.47 12.63 -0.03
C LEU A 22 13.17 12.78 0.76
N SER A 23 13.00 13.91 1.43
CA SER A 23 11.81 14.18 2.25
C SER A 23 10.53 14.18 1.42
N GLU A 24 10.58 14.76 0.22
CA GLU A 24 9.45 14.74 -0.73
C GLU A 24 9.16 13.33 -1.25
N THR A 25 10.21 12.58 -1.62
CA THR A 25 10.08 11.20 -2.10
C THR A 25 9.41 10.32 -1.05
N ILE A 26 9.88 10.37 0.20
CA ILE A 26 9.29 9.63 1.32
C ILE A 26 7.80 9.96 1.48
N ARG A 27 7.45 11.25 1.48
CA ARG A 27 6.05 11.69 1.62
C ARG A 27 5.17 11.18 0.48
N ASN A 28 5.66 11.26 -0.75
CA ASN A 28 4.92 10.83 -1.93
C ASN A 28 4.73 9.31 -1.96
N ASP A 29 5.77 8.55 -1.62
CA ASP A 29 5.73 7.10 -1.53
C ASP A 29 4.74 6.63 -0.46
N PHE A 30 4.80 7.19 0.76
CA PHE A 30 3.82 6.89 1.81
C PHE A 30 2.41 7.22 1.38
N LYS A 31 2.18 8.44 0.85
CA LYS A 31 0.86 8.87 0.40
C LYS A 31 0.30 7.90 -0.64
N LYS A 32 1.09 7.57 -1.66
CA LYS A 32 0.68 6.66 -2.73
C LYS A 32 0.38 5.26 -2.20
N ASN A 33 1.24 4.74 -1.33
CA ASN A 33 1.08 3.38 -0.79
C ASN A 33 -0.14 3.26 0.13
N ILE A 34 -0.35 4.25 1.00
CA ILE A 34 -1.52 4.30 1.89
C ILE A 34 -2.80 4.40 1.07
N THR A 35 -2.86 5.32 0.10
CA THR A 35 -4.04 5.42 -0.79
C THR A 35 -4.29 4.11 -1.54
N GLY A 36 -3.25 3.45 -2.03
CA GLY A 36 -3.40 2.15 -2.70
C GLY A 36 -3.94 1.04 -1.78
N LEU A 37 -3.53 1.02 -0.52
CA LEU A 37 -4.06 0.09 0.48
C LEU A 37 -5.52 0.41 0.80
N ASP A 38 -5.83 1.68 1.07
CA ASP A 38 -7.19 2.13 1.39
C ASP A 38 -8.15 1.82 0.24
N ASP A 39 -7.76 2.10 -1.00
CA ASP A 39 -8.56 1.79 -2.19
C ASP A 39 -8.85 0.29 -2.30
N ALA A 40 -7.83 -0.55 -2.10
CA ALA A 40 -7.99 -2.01 -2.15
C ALA A 40 -8.92 -2.54 -1.05
N LEU A 41 -8.79 -2.04 0.18
CA LEU A 41 -9.64 -2.44 1.30
C LEU A 41 -11.07 -1.95 1.13
N ASN A 42 -11.26 -0.71 0.70
CA ASN A 42 -12.58 -0.12 0.45
C ASN A 42 -13.30 -0.82 -0.71
N GLN A 43 -12.58 -1.13 -1.79
CA GLN A 43 -13.13 -1.90 -2.90
C GLN A 43 -13.61 -3.27 -2.43
N ARG A 44 -12.77 -4.00 -1.69
CA ARG A 44 -13.15 -5.31 -1.12
C ARG A 44 -14.39 -5.20 -0.24
N MET A 45 -14.45 -4.21 0.64
CA MET A 45 -15.60 -4.03 1.53
C MET A 45 -16.88 -3.72 0.76
N THR A 46 -16.79 -2.84 -0.25
CA THR A 46 -17.92 -2.45 -1.10
C THR A 46 -18.46 -3.64 -1.90
N GLU A 47 -17.57 -4.44 -2.50
CA GLU A 47 -17.94 -5.63 -3.26
C GLU A 47 -18.58 -6.69 -2.35
N ALA A 48 -18.00 -6.92 -1.17
CA ALA A 48 -18.54 -7.85 -0.19
C ALA A 48 -19.91 -7.40 0.33
N GLU A 49 -20.06 -6.13 0.72
CA GLU A 49 -21.31 -5.56 1.19
C GLU A 49 -22.42 -5.72 0.15
N LYS A 50 -22.12 -5.35 -1.11
CA LYS A 50 -23.09 -5.48 -2.21
C LYS A 50 -23.56 -6.93 -2.37
N ALA A 51 -22.64 -7.89 -2.44
CA ALA A 51 -23.00 -9.29 -2.63
C ALA A 51 -23.79 -9.85 -1.43
N ILE A 52 -23.43 -9.48 -0.20
CA ILE A 52 -24.12 -9.91 1.02
C ILE A 52 -25.56 -9.35 1.03
N LEU A 53 -25.73 -8.06 0.75
CA LEU A 53 -27.06 -7.43 0.74
C LEU A 53 -27.95 -8.00 -0.37
N GLU A 54 -27.41 -8.15 -1.58
CA GLU A 54 -28.14 -8.76 -2.71
C GLU A 54 -28.55 -10.21 -2.41
N SER A 55 -27.64 -11.00 -1.84
CA SER A 55 -27.90 -12.37 -1.39
C SER A 55 -28.97 -12.43 -0.31
N SER A 56 -28.90 -11.55 0.69
CA SER A 56 -29.89 -11.48 1.78
C SER A 56 -31.28 -11.16 1.25
N LYS A 57 -31.40 -10.11 0.43
CA LYS A 57 -32.66 -9.71 -0.20
C LYS A 57 -33.24 -10.81 -1.07
N ALA A 58 -32.40 -11.48 -1.85
CA ALA A 58 -32.85 -12.57 -2.70
C ALA A 58 -33.34 -13.78 -1.87
N ARG A 59 -32.62 -14.13 -0.79
CA ARG A 59 -33.06 -15.20 0.13
C ARG A 59 -34.40 -14.87 0.81
N GLU A 60 -34.63 -13.63 1.24
CA GLU A 60 -35.93 -13.20 1.78
C GLU A 60 -37.05 -13.39 0.77
N ALA A 61 -36.85 -12.96 -0.48
CA ALA A 61 -37.81 -13.14 -1.56
C ALA A 61 -38.09 -14.63 -1.84
N MET A 62 -37.05 -15.48 -1.82
CA MET A 62 -37.21 -16.93 -1.97
C MET A 62 -38.05 -17.53 -0.83
N VAL A 63 -37.79 -17.15 0.42
CA VAL A 63 -38.55 -17.63 1.59
C VAL A 63 -40.03 -17.24 1.46
N ALA A 64 -40.32 -16.01 1.04
CA ALA A 64 -41.69 -15.57 0.79
C ALA A 64 -42.35 -16.36 -0.36
N GLY A 65 -41.61 -16.64 -1.44
CA GLY A 65 -42.06 -17.47 -2.56
C GLY A 65 -42.39 -18.90 -2.12
N ILE A 66 -41.51 -19.53 -1.34
CA ILE A 66 -41.71 -20.87 -0.75
C ILE A 66 -42.97 -20.88 0.13
N GLY A 67 -43.14 -19.86 0.97
CA GLY A 67 -44.35 -19.73 1.81
C GLY A 67 -45.64 -19.65 0.98
N SER A 68 -45.60 -18.92 -0.15
CA SER A 68 -46.75 -18.79 -1.05
C SER A 68 -47.05 -20.09 -1.79
N MET A 69 -46.03 -20.79 -2.29
CA MET A 69 -46.17 -22.11 -2.91
C MET A 69 -46.74 -23.14 -1.94
N LYS A 70 -46.27 -23.17 -0.69
CA LYS A 70 -46.81 -24.07 0.35
C LYS A 70 -48.31 -23.83 0.55
N LYS A 71 -48.75 -22.58 0.64
CA LYS A 71 -50.17 -22.23 0.72
C LYS A 71 -50.97 -22.66 -0.52
N ALA A 72 -50.38 -22.56 -1.72
CA ALA A 72 -51.01 -23.02 -2.95
C ALA A 72 -51.23 -24.55 -2.94
N VAL A 73 -50.20 -25.31 -2.53
CA VAL A 73 -50.28 -26.77 -2.35
C VAL A 73 -51.37 -27.15 -1.34
N GLU A 74 -51.39 -26.53 -0.16
CA GLU A 74 -52.39 -26.80 0.88
C GLU A 74 -53.82 -26.48 0.39
N LYS A 75 -53.99 -25.39 -0.35
CA LYS A 75 -55.29 -24.99 -0.92
C LYS A 75 -55.76 -25.99 -1.98
N ALA A 76 -54.88 -26.41 -2.88
CA ALA A 76 -55.18 -27.39 -3.92
C ALA A 76 -55.53 -28.76 -3.32
N GLN A 77 -54.78 -29.21 -2.31
CA GLN A 77 -55.09 -30.44 -1.57
C GLN A 77 -56.48 -30.38 -0.92
N ARG A 78 -56.81 -29.28 -0.21
CA ARG A 78 -58.13 -29.11 0.42
C ARG A 78 -59.28 -29.12 -0.59
N LYS A 79 -59.08 -28.52 -1.77
CA LYS A 79 -60.09 -28.55 -2.85
C LYS A 79 -60.26 -29.98 -3.38
N PHE A 80 -59.15 -30.65 -3.68
CA PHE A 80 -59.14 -32.02 -4.16
C PHE A 80 -59.89 -32.96 -3.22
N SER A 81 -59.68 -32.87 -1.90
CA SER A 81 -60.42 -33.68 -0.92
C SER A 81 -61.93 -33.47 -0.94
N LYS A 82 -62.43 -32.35 -1.49
CA LYS A 82 -63.87 -32.03 -1.56
C LYS A 82 -64.50 -32.39 -2.91
N ASN A 83 -63.77 -32.20 -4.01
CA ASN A 83 -64.31 -32.30 -5.36
C ASN A 83 -63.68 -33.42 -6.21
N ASN A 84 -62.64 -34.09 -5.70
CA ASN A 84 -61.87 -35.15 -6.36
C ASN A 84 -61.31 -34.77 -7.75
N ASN A 85 -61.11 -33.47 -8.01
CA ASN A 85 -60.61 -32.97 -9.28
C ASN A 85 -59.08 -33.16 -9.38
N LEU A 86 -58.68 -34.32 -9.90
CA LEU A 86 -57.27 -34.70 -10.03
C LEU A 86 -56.50 -33.80 -11.00
N GLU A 87 -57.16 -33.28 -12.04
CA GLU A 87 -56.53 -32.46 -13.07
C GLU A 87 -56.11 -31.10 -12.50
N GLU A 88 -56.99 -30.44 -11.74
CA GLU A 88 -56.67 -29.16 -11.07
C GLU A 88 -55.50 -29.32 -10.09
N LEU A 89 -55.49 -30.41 -9.31
CA LEU A 89 -54.39 -30.72 -8.40
C LEU A 89 -53.08 -30.93 -9.16
N ARG A 90 -53.10 -31.72 -10.25
CA ARG A 90 -51.93 -31.97 -11.09
C ARG A 90 -51.37 -30.67 -11.66
N ASN A 91 -52.23 -29.79 -12.17
CA ASN A 91 -51.80 -28.51 -12.75
C ASN A 91 -51.13 -27.62 -11.69
N THR A 92 -51.70 -27.53 -10.48
CA THR A 92 -51.05 -26.78 -9.38
C THR A 92 -49.70 -27.40 -9.01
N MET A 93 -49.58 -28.73 -8.99
CA MET A 93 -48.28 -29.37 -8.69
C MET A 93 -47.23 -29.05 -9.76
N VAL A 94 -47.60 -29.08 -11.05
CA VAL A 94 -46.69 -28.73 -12.15
C VAL A 94 -46.19 -27.29 -12.02
N GLU A 95 -47.08 -26.34 -11.71
CA GLU A 95 -46.71 -24.94 -11.47
C GLU A 95 -45.73 -24.80 -10.30
N VAL A 96 -46.04 -25.40 -9.15
CA VAL A 96 -45.18 -25.36 -7.96
C VAL A 96 -43.81 -25.99 -8.23
N TYR A 97 -43.73 -27.12 -8.93
CA TYR A 97 -42.45 -27.73 -9.29
C TYR A 97 -41.65 -26.87 -10.27
N THR A 98 -42.32 -26.17 -11.18
CA THR A 98 -41.67 -25.22 -12.10
C THR A 98 -41.05 -24.05 -11.32
N ASP A 99 -41.78 -23.49 -10.35
CA ASP A 99 -41.30 -22.40 -9.52
C ASP A 99 -40.18 -22.86 -8.56
N ILE A 100 -40.25 -24.08 -8.02
CA ILE A 100 -39.14 -24.67 -7.25
C ILE A 100 -37.86 -24.74 -8.08
N ASN A 101 -37.95 -25.18 -9.34
CA ASN A 101 -36.78 -25.22 -10.22
C ASN A 101 -36.21 -23.82 -10.50
N ARG A 102 -37.07 -22.81 -10.69
CA ARG A 102 -36.63 -21.41 -10.81
C ARG A 102 -35.90 -20.93 -9.56
N LEU A 103 -36.41 -21.23 -8.37
CA LEU A 103 -35.74 -20.87 -7.11
C LEU A 103 -34.40 -21.57 -6.93
N LYS A 104 -34.26 -22.83 -7.34
CA LYS A 104 -32.98 -23.55 -7.30
C LYS A 104 -31.92 -22.86 -8.16
N LEU A 105 -32.26 -22.50 -9.40
CA LEU A 105 -31.37 -21.76 -10.30
C LEU A 105 -30.98 -20.40 -9.72
N ALA A 106 -31.94 -19.67 -9.13
CA ALA A 106 -31.65 -18.42 -8.45
C ALA A 106 -30.69 -18.61 -7.26
N ASN A 107 -30.87 -19.67 -6.47
CA ASN A 107 -30.01 -20.00 -5.35
C ASN A 107 -28.57 -20.37 -5.76
N GLU A 108 -28.42 -21.09 -6.88
CA GLU A 108 -27.11 -21.41 -7.46
C GLU A 108 -26.38 -20.14 -7.87
N LYS A 109 -27.06 -19.20 -8.53
CA LYS A 109 -26.49 -17.90 -8.86
C LYS A 109 -26.03 -17.13 -7.62
N ILE A 110 -26.89 -17.01 -6.60
CA ILE A 110 -26.54 -16.36 -5.33
C ILE A 110 -25.31 -17.01 -4.68
N SER A 111 -25.26 -18.34 -4.69
CA SER A 111 -24.14 -19.09 -4.12
C SER A 111 -22.83 -18.82 -4.88
N SER A 112 -22.90 -18.75 -6.21
CA SER A 112 -21.75 -18.36 -7.04
C SER A 112 -21.29 -16.93 -6.73
N ASP A 113 -22.22 -15.97 -6.63
CA ASP A 113 -21.90 -14.57 -6.34
C ASP A 113 -21.22 -14.42 -4.96
N ILE A 114 -21.71 -15.13 -3.94
CA ILE A 114 -21.08 -15.18 -2.61
C ILE A 114 -19.72 -15.87 -2.63
N SER A 115 -19.56 -16.93 -3.43
CA SER A 115 -18.29 -17.65 -3.57
C SER A 115 -17.17 -16.73 -4.08
N LEU A 116 -17.48 -15.80 -4.99
CA LEU A 116 -16.50 -14.83 -5.50
C LEU A 116 -16.03 -13.85 -4.42
N VAL A 117 -16.88 -13.52 -3.46
CA VAL A 117 -16.52 -12.68 -2.32
C VAL A 117 -15.68 -13.44 -1.29
N LEU A 118 -15.99 -14.73 -1.07
CA LEU A 118 -15.22 -15.60 -0.18
C LEU A 118 -13.84 -15.96 -0.75
N HIS A 119 -13.75 -16.04 -2.08
CA HIS A 119 -12.54 -16.38 -2.81
C HIS A 119 -12.19 -15.28 -3.82
N PRO A 120 -11.82 -14.09 -3.34
CA PRO A 120 -11.48 -12.97 -4.21
C PRO A 120 -10.11 -13.17 -4.84
N ASN A 121 -9.90 -12.58 -6.01
CA ASN A 121 -8.59 -12.59 -6.69
C ASN A 121 -7.47 -11.92 -5.88
N MET A 122 -7.83 -10.98 -5.00
CA MET A 122 -6.92 -10.38 -4.03
C MET A 122 -7.61 -10.22 -2.69
N SER A 123 -6.98 -10.77 -1.66
CA SER A 123 -7.44 -10.71 -0.30
C SER A 123 -7.08 -9.40 0.40
N ALA A 124 -7.77 -9.05 1.48
CA ALA A 124 -7.33 -7.95 2.35
C ALA A 124 -5.93 -8.22 2.92
N VAL A 125 -5.62 -9.49 3.19
CA VAL A 125 -4.30 -9.91 3.66
C VAL A 125 -3.26 -9.64 2.58
N GLU A 126 -3.49 -10.09 1.35
CA GLU A 126 -2.58 -9.83 0.22
C GLU A 126 -2.42 -8.33 -0.06
N ALA A 127 -3.46 -7.51 0.14
CA ALA A 127 -3.34 -6.06 0.04
C ALA A 127 -2.38 -5.47 1.09
N VAL A 128 -2.45 -5.95 2.33
CA VAL A 128 -1.54 -5.55 3.42
C VAL A 128 -0.12 -6.07 3.16
N GLU A 129 0.02 -7.30 2.67
CA GLU A 129 1.33 -7.88 2.32
C GLU A 129 1.99 -7.09 1.19
N ARG A 130 1.23 -6.69 0.18
CA ARG A 130 1.71 -5.82 -0.89
C ARG A 130 2.12 -4.45 -0.36
N PHE A 131 1.33 -3.84 0.52
CA PHE A 131 1.67 -2.58 1.16
C PHE A 131 3.02 -2.66 1.91
N ALA A 132 3.23 -3.73 2.68
CA ALA A 132 4.47 -3.95 3.42
C ALA A 132 5.67 -4.19 2.48
N SER A 133 5.47 -4.97 1.41
CA SER A 133 6.48 -5.22 0.37
C SER A 133 6.89 -3.92 -0.35
N ASP A 134 5.92 -3.07 -0.70
CA ASP A 134 6.17 -1.77 -1.31
C ASP A 134 6.95 -0.85 -0.34
N LEU A 135 6.60 -0.81 0.95
CA LEU A 135 7.38 -0.07 1.97
C LEU A 135 8.83 -0.54 2.06
N GLN A 136 9.05 -1.85 2.05
CA GLN A 136 10.40 -2.42 2.08
C GLN A 136 11.20 -2.00 0.84
N ARG A 137 10.57 -1.98 -0.34
CA ARG A 137 11.22 -1.50 -1.57
C ARG A 137 11.53 0.00 -1.52
N PHE A 138 10.62 0.81 -1.02
CA PHE A 138 10.85 2.25 -0.86
C PHE A 138 12.01 2.54 0.10
N ALA A 139 12.11 1.79 1.20
CA ALA A 139 13.20 1.93 2.16
C ALA A 139 14.58 1.81 1.49
N GLY A 140 14.78 0.87 0.56
CA GLY A 140 16.04 0.75 -0.19
C GLY A 140 16.33 1.97 -1.10
N THR A 141 15.29 2.62 -1.63
CA THR A 141 15.46 3.84 -2.42
C THR A 141 15.81 5.03 -1.54
N TRP A 142 15.13 5.17 -0.40
CA TRP A 142 15.37 6.24 0.58
C TRP A 142 16.77 6.13 1.18
N GLU A 143 17.18 4.92 1.54
CA GLU A 143 18.52 4.63 2.07
C GLU A 143 19.61 5.04 1.08
N ARG A 144 19.44 4.72 -0.21
CA ARG A 144 20.41 5.13 -1.23
C ARG A 144 20.56 6.65 -1.29
N ILE A 145 19.45 7.38 -1.31
CA ILE A 145 19.49 8.86 -1.33
C ILE A 145 20.11 9.41 -0.04
N ALA A 146 19.82 8.78 1.12
CA ALA A 146 20.44 9.16 2.38
C ALA A 146 21.97 8.97 2.35
N ARG A 147 22.47 7.88 1.75
CA ARG A 147 23.91 7.69 1.54
C ARG A 147 24.52 8.76 0.64
N ASP A 148 23.80 9.23 -0.37
CA ASP A 148 24.29 10.32 -1.23
C ASP A 148 24.47 11.63 -0.43
N ILE A 149 23.59 11.88 0.55
CA ILE A 149 23.72 13.01 1.49
C ILE A 149 24.98 12.83 2.35
N ASP A 150 25.15 11.67 2.99
CA ASP A 150 26.31 11.38 3.84
C ASP A 150 27.63 11.46 3.07
N GLN A 151 27.64 10.96 1.83
CA GLN A 151 28.81 11.06 0.95
C GLN A 151 29.12 12.52 0.61
N SER A 152 28.11 13.31 0.25
CA SER A 152 28.31 14.73 -0.07
C SER A 152 28.83 15.52 1.15
N ILE A 153 28.35 15.21 2.36
CA ILE A 153 28.87 15.79 3.61
C ILE A 153 30.33 15.37 3.82
N THR A 154 30.63 14.07 3.68
CA THR A 154 31.99 13.54 3.83
C THR A 154 32.95 14.23 2.87
N ASP A 155 32.54 14.39 1.61
CA ASP A 155 33.33 15.08 0.61
C ASP A 155 33.58 16.54 0.99
N LEU A 156 32.65 17.20 1.68
CA LEU A 156 32.79 18.60 2.13
C LEU A 156 33.70 18.78 3.34
N CYS A 157 33.83 17.76 4.17
CA CYS A 157 34.75 17.72 5.29
C CYS A 157 36.18 17.42 4.78
N ASP A 158 36.83 18.40 4.18
CA ASP A 158 38.26 18.34 3.86
C ASP A 158 39.06 18.65 5.14
N ASP A 159 39.64 17.61 5.76
CA ASP A 159 40.48 17.71 6.96
C ASP A 159 41.97 17.91 6.65
N GLN A 160 42.31 18.03 5.36
CA GLN A 160 43.70 18.09 4.93
C GLN A 160 44.33 19.46 5.24
N THR A 161 45.57 19.43 5.71
CA THR A 161 46.38 20.65 5.85
C THR A 161 46.53 21.32 4.48
N PRO A 162 46.32 22.66 4.38
CA PRO A 162 46.51 23.35 3.12
C PRO A 162 47.93 23.14 2.57
N SER A 163 48.04 22.70 1.31
CA SER A 163 49.33 22.49 0.64
C SER A 163 50.21 23.74 0.67
N GLU A 164 49.60 24.91 0.61
CA GLU A 164 50.25 26.21 0.66
C GLU A 164 50.91 26.48 2.02
N LEU A 165 50.35 25.94 3.11
CA LEU A 165 50.97 26.00 4.43
C LEU A 165 52.21 25.11 4.47
N ILE A 166 52.11 23.89 3.94
CA ILE A 166 53.25 22.95 3.82
C ILE A 166 54.36 23.56 2.95
N ASP A 167 54.00 24.19 1.84
CA ASP A 167 54.94 24.86 0.94
C ASP A 167 55.63 26.05 1.64
N LEU A 168 54.88 26.81 2.45
CA LEU A 168 55.42 27.91 3.24
C LEU A 168 56.39 27.41 4.33
N GLU A 169 56.02 26.36 5.06
CA GLU A 169 56.89 25.71 6.06
C GLU A 169 58.19 25.22 5.41
N ASN A 170 58.08 24.54 4.26
CA ASN A 170 59.24 24.07 3.49
C ASN A 170 60.11 25.22 3.01
N TYR A 171 59.52 26.32 2.54
CA TYR A 171 60.28 27.51 2.12
C TYR A 171 61.05 28.13 3.29
N ILE A 172 60.40 28.32 4.44
CA ILE A 172 61.02 28.87 5.66
C ILE A 172 62.18 27.99 6.12
N SER A 173 61.98 26.67 6.16
CA SER A 173 63.00 25.69 6.53
C SER A 173 64.19 25.71 5.56
N ASN A 174 63.94 25.74 4.25
CA ASN A 174 64.99 25.73 3.23
C ASN A 174 65.85 27.01 3.23
N GLN A 175 65.30 28.16 3.65
CA GLN A 175 66.06 29.39 3.81
C GLN A 175 66.79 29.49 5.17
N GLY A 176 66.60 28.53 6.08
CA GLY A 176 67.17 28.54 7.42
C GLY A 176 66.54 29.57 8.37
N PHE A 177 65.37 30.11 8.02
CA PHE A 177 64.65 31.09 8.85
C PHE A 177 63.98 30.44 10.06
N ASP A 178 63.71 29.14 10.00
CA ASP A 178 63.28 28.32 11.12
C ASP A 178 64.20 28.48 12.36
N LYS A 179 65.52 28.60 12.13
CA LYS A 179 66.52 28.80 13.19
C LYS A 179 66.43 30.15 13.88
N LEU A 180 65.79 31.16 13.29
CA LEU A 180 65.61 32.48 13.89
C LEU A 180 64.47 32.51 14.91
N VAL A 181 63.60 31.51 14.90
CA VAL A 181 62.37 31.45 15.71
C VAL A 181 62.31 30.22 16.63
N GLY A 182 63.21 29.24 16.45
CA GLY A 182 63.20 27.96 17.16
C GLY A 182 63.18 28.05 18.70
N ASP A 183 63.80 29.07 19.30
CA ASP A 183 63.80 29.29 20.76
C ASP A 183 62.51 29.94 21.28
N LEU A 184 61.70 30.56 20.41
CA LEU A 184 60.48 31.30 20.77
C LEU A 184 59.20 30.48 20.56
N VAL A 185 59.16 29.60 19.56
CA VAL A 185 57.96 28.79 19.23
C VAL A 185 57.70 27.67 20.26
N ASN A 186 58.74 27.19 20.94
CA ASN A 186 58.61 26.18 22.00
C ASN A 186 57.93 26.70 23.29
N PHE A 187 57.77 28.02 23.45
CA PHE A 187 57.12 28.61 24.63
C PHE A 187 55.59 28.67 24.55
N GLU A 188 55.00 28.59 23.36
CA GLU A 188 53.54 28.64 23.17
C GLU A 188 52.89 27.24 23.07
N SER A 189 53.70 26.17 23.15
CA SER A 189 53.25 24.78 23.03
C SER A 189 53.13 24.02 24.37
N GLU A 190 53.35 24.69 25.51
CA GLU A 190 53.12 24.17 26.88
C GLU A 190 51.85 24.76 27.52
#